data_AF-A0A965Q760-F1
#
_entry.id   AF-A0A965Q760-F1
#
_cell.length_a   1.000
_cell.length_b   1.000
_cell.length_c   1.000
_cell.angle_alpha   90.00
_cell.angle_beta   90.00
_cell.angle_gamma   90.00
#
_symmetry.space_group_name_H-M   'P 1'
#
loop_
_entity.id
_entity.type
_entity.pdbx_description
1 polymer ?
#
loop_
_entity_poly.entity_id
_entity_poly.type
_entity_poly.pdbx_seq_one_letter_code
_entity_poly.pdbx_strand_id
1 'polypeptide(L)'
;MTLRDPRSPSVVVLLADGARPDTLAAAVDAGELPAIARMRREGSSHTITSVFPSVTGPAYTPFLHGRHPGPIGLPALRWFDRARETRSWPHGARSYVGIGGLSIDNDVAPHADTIFTHSGGNVGSLACFNRGLLPSERLGRSAGFLLSLLGTHLRGDVARWHQIDGELGDEAARRIARDCTPFAFCAFTGPDKSSHADGHDAPSVRAALRTVDDTVAALRADAERAGRWDRMHLWIVSDHGHSPVHQHEDLAQVVADWGPRVLAHPWVYGRRPDVAVMVSGNAMAHLYVGLADRPRARLGWPALTATWQWMAERLLDRPSVDLLLLPIDAQGCEIRTRTRGTARVSAANGRYSYHPIDGDPLGIGEQHALDAQDAWDVTSSSDYPDALVQL
;
A
#
# COMPACT_ATOMS: atom_id res chain seq x y z
N MET A 1 -6.31 33.73 15.48
CA MET A 1 -6.60 32.66 14.51
C MET A 1 -7.40 33.30 13.39
N THR A 2 -6.75 33.67 12.30
CA THR A 2 -7.40 34.34 11.17
C THR A 2 -8.24 33.29 10.44
N LEU A 3 -9.57 33.45 10.45
CA LEU A 3 -10.47 32.61 9.66
C LEU A 3 -10.01 32.69 8.19
N ARG A 4 -9.62 31.55 7.62
CA ARG A 4 -9.17 31.48 6.22
C ARG A 4 -10.32 31.84 5.29
N ASP A 5 -9.97 32.43 4.14
CA ASP A 5 -10.93 32.80 3.13
C ASP A 5 -11.73 31.56 2.68
N PRO A 6 -13.07 31.51 2.87
CA PRO A 6 -13.92 30.42 2.38
C PRO A 6 -13.89 30.29 0.85
N ARG A 7 -13.22 31.23 0.16
CA ARG A 7 -12.92 31.19 -1.27
C ARG A 7 -11.63 30.44 -1.63
N SER A 8 -10.96 29.71 -0.75
CA SER A 8 -9.83 28.87 -1.19
C SER A 8 -10.30 27.48 -1.64
N PRO A 9 -9.74 26.88 -2.72
CA PRO A 9 -10.05 25.51 -3.10
C PRO A 9 -9.75 24.55 -1.94
N SER A 10 -10.59 23.52 -1.78
CA SER A 10 -10.37 22.44 -0.81
C SER A 10 -10.25 21.10 -1.51
N VAL A 11 -9.36 20.25 -1.03
CA VAL A 11 -9.19 18.88 -1.54
C VAL A 11 -9.44 17.92 -0.39
N VAL A 12 -10.43 17.04 -0.55
CA VAL A 12 -10.80 16.02 0.43
C VAL A 12 -10.63 14.66 -0.22
N VAL A 13 -9.78 13.83 0.34
CA VAL A 13 -9.54 12.46 -0.09
C VAL A 13 -10.10 11.52 0.97
N LEU A 14 -11.10 10.73 0.57
CA LEU A 14 -11.63 9.63 1.36
C LEU A 14 -11.06 8.33 0.80
N LEU A 15 -10.29 7.63 1.62
CA LEU A 15 -9.66 6.36 1.22
C LEU A 15 -10.47 5.20 1.78
N ALA A 16 -11.13 4.45 0.91
CA ALA A 16 -11.79 3.18 1.23
C ALA A 16 -10.74 2.06 1.15
N ASP A 17 -10.13 1.73 2.28
CA ASP A 17 -8.98 0.81 2.37
C ASP A 17 -9.38 -0.57 1.83
N GLY A 18 -8.61 -1.11 0.90
CA GLY A 18 -8.85 -2.44 0.32
C GLY A 18 -10.10 -2.60 -0.55
N ALA A 19 -10.84 -1.52 -0.86
CA ALA A 19 -12.06 -1.55 -1.65
C ALA A 19 -11.78 -1.86 -3.14
N ARG A 20 -12.20 -3.04 -3.60
CA ARG A 20 -12.08 -3.40 -5.02
C ARG A 20 -12.99 -2.54 -5.90
N PRO A 21 -12.56 -2.25 -7.15
CA PRO A 21 -13.36 -1.45 -8.09
C PRO A 21 -14.69 -2.14 -8.45
N ASP A 22 -14.72 -3.45 -8.59
CA ASP A 22 -15.92 -4.21 -8.93
C ASP A 22 -16.90 -4.32 -7.75
N THR A 23 -16.40 -4.55 -6.53
CA THR A 23 -17.23 -4.53 -5.31
C THR A 23 -17.87 -3.15 -5.10
N LEU A 24 -17.11 -2.06 -5.27
CA LEU A 24 -17.63 -0.70 -5.19
C LEU A 24 -18.69 -0.43 -6.27
N ALA A 25 -18.39 -0.77 -7.53
CA ALA A 25 -19.32 -0.59 -8.63
C ALA A 25 -20.63 -1.36 -8.41
N ALA A 26 -20.55 -2.62 -7.97
CA ALA A 26 -21.71 -3.45 -7.69
C ALA A 26 -22.59 -2.86 -6.56
N ALA A 27 -21.99 -2.31 -5.51
CA ALA A 27 -22.74 -1.66 -4.43
C ALA A 27 -23.42 -0.37 -4.89
N VAL A 28 -22.76 0.42 -5.74
CA VAL A 28 -23.36 1.62 -6.36
C VAL A 28 -24.54 1.23 -7.26
N ASP A 29 -24.36 0.22 -8.12
CA ASP A 29 -25.37 -0.22 -9.09
C ASP A 29 -26.57 -0.88 -8.41
N ALA A 30 -26.38 -1.51 -7.26
CA ALA A 30 -27.45 -2.01 -6.40
C ALA A 30 -28.23 -0.90 -5.67
N GLY A 31 -27.82 0.37 -5.80
CA GLY A 31 -28.46 1.50 -5.14
C GLY A 31 -28.13 1.63 -3.65
N GLU A 32 -27.11 0.92 -3.16
CA GLU A 32 -26.73 0.92 -1.75
C GLU A 32 -25.88 2.15 -1.36
N LEU A 33 -25.26 2.82 -2.34
CA LEU A 33 -24.35 3.95 -2.15
C LEU A 33 -24.83 5.19 -2.93
N PRO A 34 -25.96 5.80 -2.54
CA PRO A 34 -26.60 6.86 -3.32
C PRO A 34 -25.77 8.14 -3.46
N ALA A 35 -24.96 8.51 -2.47
CA ALA A 35 -24.15 9.72 -2.52
C ALA A 35 -22.97 9.55 -3.49
N ILE A 36 -22.30 8.41 -3.44
CA ILE A 36 -21.25 7.99 -4.37
C ILE A 36 -21.83 7.82 -5.77
N ALA A 37 -23.03 7.23 -5.91
CA ALA A 37 -23.73 7.14 -7.19
C ALA A 37 -23.95 8.52 -7.82
N ARG A 38 -24.30 9.53 -7.01
CA ARG A 38 -24.44 10.91 -7.46
C ARG A 38 -23.10 11.52 -7.88
N MET A 39 -22.03 11.31 -7.10
CA MET A 39 -20.69 11.73 -7.50
C MET A 39 -20.25 11.11 -8.82
N ARG A 40 -20.48 9.81 -9.03
CA ARG A 40 -20.15 9.10 -10.27
C ARG A 40 -20.88 9.68 -11.49
N ARG A 41 -22.14 10.13 -11.33
CA ARG A 41 -22.93 10.75 -12.41
C ARG A 41 -22.46 12.16 -12.77
N GLU A 42 -21.99 12.92 -11.79
CA GLU A 42 -21.63 14.33 -11.98
C GLU A 42 -20.11 14.54 -12.20
N GLY A 43 -19.30 13.53 -11.89
CA GLY A 43 -17.85 13.52 -12.05
C GLY A 43 -17.38 12.35 -12.92
N SER A 44 -16.30 11.69 -12.49
CA SER A 44 -15.75 10.54 -13.18
C SER A 44 -15.40 9.40 -12.20
N SER A 45 -15.23 8.20 -12.74
CA SER A 45 -14.83 7.00 -12.02
C SER A 45 -13.88 6.19 -12.89
N HIS A 46 -12.77 5.76 -12.30
CA HIS A 46 -11.68 5.10 -13.01
C HIS A 46 -11.15 3.93 -12.19
N THR A 47 -10.83 2.83 -12.87
CA THR A 47 -9.99 1.77 -12.31
C THR A 47 -8.53 2.13 -12.56
N ILE A 48 -7.71 2.05 -11.52
CA ILE A 48 -6.28 2.40 -11.56
C ILE A 48 -5.43 1.24 -11.06
N THR A 49 -4.17 1.22 -11.46
CA THR A 49 -3.16 0.31 -10.90
C THR A 49 -2.64 0.89 -9.58
N SER A 50 -2.55 0.04 -8.54
CA SER A 50 -1.93 0.40 -7.26
C SER A 50 -0.40 0.38 -7.37
N VAL A 51 0.28 0.65 -6.26
CA VAL A 51 1.71 0.40 -6.14
C VAL A 51 1.98 -1.09 -5.89
N PHE A 52 3.23 -1.50 -6.05
CA PHE A 52 3.76 -2.80 -5.70
C PHE A 52 4.80 -2.66 -4.57
N PRO A 53 4.64 -3.37 -3.44
CA PRO A 53 3.53 -4.26 -3.11
C PRO A 53 2.24 -3.49 -2.81
N SER A 54 1.10 -4.01 -3.26
CA SER A 54 -0.23 -3.42 -3.11
C SER A 54 -0.81 -3.70 -1.72
N VAL A 55 -0.25 -3.06 -0.70
CA VAL A 55 -0.60 -3.25 0.72
C VAL A 55 -0.68 -1.91 1.45
N THR A 56 -1.55 -1.84 2.46
CA THR A 56 -1.71 -0.66 3.34
C THR A 56 -0.35 -0.16 3.85
N GLY A 57 -0.15 1.17 3.82
CA GLY A 57 1.15 1.80 4.10
C GLY A 57 1.87 2.16 2.79
N PRO A 58 2.61 1.24 2.13
CA PRO A 58 3.18 1.48 0.81
C PRO A 58 2.18 2.07 -0.20
N ALA A 59 0.96 1.53 -0.26
CA ALA A 59 -0.07 2.00 -1.19
C ALA A 59 -0.67 3.38 -0.87
N TYR A 60 -0.34 3.97 0.29
CA TYR A 60 -0.73 5.35 0.62
C TYR A 60 0.24 6.38 0.02
N THR A 61 1.43 5.93 -0.42
CA THR A 61 2.52 6.81 -0.86
C THR A 61 2.17 7.66 -2.09
N PRO A 62 1.45 7.18 -3.12
CA PRO A 62 1.08 8.04 -4.25
C PRO A 62 0.17 9.19 -3.82
N PHE A 63 -0.78 8.94 -2.91
CA PHE A 63 -1.73 9.96 -2.47
C PHE A 63 -1.11 11.01 -1.56
N LEU A 64 -0.21 10.61 -0.66
CA LEU A 64 0.35 11.51 0.35
C LEU A 64 1.71 12.08 -0.03
N HIS A 65 2.53 11.37 -0.78
CA HIS A 65 3.88 11.78 -1.19
C HIS A 65 4.00 12.11 -2.68
N GLY A 66 3.01 11.75 -3.51
CA GLY A 66 3.08 11.88 -4.97
C GLY A 66 4.17 10.98 -5.59
N ARG A 67 4.54 9.89 -4.91
CA ARG A 67 5.66 9.02 -5.30
C ARG A 67 5.34 7.55 -5.02
N HIS A 68 5.93 6.67 -5.82
CA HIS A 68 6.00 5.25 -5.52
C HIS A 68 6.78 4.98 -4.22
N PRO A 69 6.54 3.83 -3.56
CA PRO A 69 7.14 3.50 -2.27
C PRO A 69 8.67 3.28 -2.34
N GLY A 70 9.17 2.68 -3.41
CA GLY A 70 10.60 2.39 -3.60
C GLY A 70 11.50 3.63 -3.53
N PRO A 71 11.27 4.67 -4.36
CA PRO A 71 12.08 5.90 -4.38
C PRO A 71 12.18 6.66 -3.05
N ILE A 72 11.21 6.48 -2.14
CA ILE A 72 11.21 7.13 -0.82
C ILE A 72 11.72 6.22 0.30
N GLY A 73 12.30 5.06 -0.03
CA GLY A 73 12.90 4.15 0.93
C GLY A 73 11.89 3.28 1.70
N LEU A 74 10.70 3.04 1.14
CA LEU A 74 9.66 2.22 1.76
C LEU A 74 9.40 0.94 0.95
N PRO A 75 10.28 -0.06 0.96
CA PRO A 75 10.19 -1.17 0.00
C PRO A 75 8.95 -2.06 0.18
N ALA A 76 8.38 -2.12 1.39
CA ALA A 76 7.30 -3.07 1.69
C ALA A 76 6.64 -2.80 3.05
N LEU A 77 5.56 -3.54 3.36
CA LEU A 77 4.93 -3.57 4.68
C LEU A 77 5.84 -4.19 5.75
N ARG A 78 6.59 -5.23 5.37
CA ARG A 78 7.67 -5.81 6.16
C ARG A 78 8.93 -5.89 5.34
N TRP A 79 10.05 -5.49 5.93
CA TRP A 79 11.32 -5.43 5.22
C TRP A 79 12.50 -5.56 6.19
N PHE A 80 13.68 -5.81 5.63
CA PHE A 80 14.92 -5.97 6.38
C PHE A 80 15.93 -4.91 5.97
N ASP A 81 16.36 -4.12 6.94
CA ASP A 81 17.44 -3.16 6.78
C ASP A 81 18.79 -3.87 6.84
N ARG A 82 19.34 -4.17 5.66
CA ARG A 82 20.67 -4.77 5.54
C ARG A 82 21.78 -3.78 5.93
N ALA A 83 21.63 -2.50 5.59
CA ALA A 83 22.62 -1.47 5.83
C ALA A 83 22.70 -1.07 7.31
N ARG A 84 21.60 -1.25 8.05
CA ARG A 84 21.41 -0.86 9.46
C ARG A 84 21.39 0.64 9.67
N GLU A 85 20.97 1.38 8.66
CA GLU A 85 20.92 2.85 8.67
C GLU A 85 19.63 3.36 9.33
N THR A 86 18.51 2.74 8.99
CA THR A 86 17.19 3.09 9.52
C THR A 86 16.83 2.23 10.74
N ARG A 87 17.26 0.96 10.74
CA ARG A 87 16.94 0.03 11.82
C ARG A 87 18.06 -0.96 12.13
N SER A 88 18.44 -1.00 13.40
CA SER A 88 19.43 -1.96 13.91
C SER A 88 18.83 -3.05 14.81
N TRP A 89 17.73 -2.76 15.51
CA TRP A 89 17.13 -3.64 16.52
C TRP A 89 15.61 -3.80 16.35
N PRO A 90 14.99 -4.97 16.57
CA PRO A 90 15.60 -6.29 16.66
C PRO A 90 16.06 -6.72 15.26
N HIS A 91 17.35 -7.03 15.14
CA HIS A 91 17.94 -7.61 13.93
C HIS A 91 17.70 -6.86 12.61
N GLY A 92 17.35 -5.57 12.62
CA GLY A 92 17.14 -4.78 11.40
C GLY A 92 15.85 -5.12 10.66
N ALA A 93 14.99 -5.97 11.22
CA ALA A 93 13.67 -6.23 10.69
C ALA A 93 12.71 -5.08 11.06
N ARG A 94 11.84 -4.71 10.13
CA ARG A 94 10.78 -3.74 10.31
C ARG A 94 9.45 -4.33 9.85
N SER A 95 8.40 -4.09 10.63
CA SER A 95 7.01 -4.38 10.27
C SER A 95 6.16 -3.18 10.60
N TYR A 96 5.40 -2.68 9.63
CA TYR A 96 4.42 -1.63 9.88
C TYR A 96 3.07 -2.17 10.38
N VAL A 97 2.91 -3.49 10.45
CA VAL A 97 1.80 -4.12 11.17
C VAL A 97 2.03 -3.98 12.67
N GLY A 98 1.06 -3.38 13.38
CA GLY A 98 1.10 -3.13 14.81
C GLY A 98 1.95 -1.91 15.19
N ILE A 99 2.62 -1.97 16.35
CA ILE A 99 3.32 -0.80 16.92
C ILE A 99 4.44 -0.24 16.02
N GLY A 100 5.03 -1.08 15.17
CA GLY A 100 6.06 -0.64 14.22
C GLY A 100 5.54 0.36 13.18
N GLY A 101 4.22 0.39 12.93
CA GLY A 101 3.57 1.39 12.09
C GLY A 101 3.79 2.84 12.57
N LEU A 102 4.00 3.04 13.88
CA LEU A 102 4.32 4.37 14.44
C LEU A 102 5.67 4.92 13.97
N SER A 103 6.54 4.08 13.39
CA SER A 103 7.84 4.48 12.86
C SER A 103 7.83 4.84 11.38
N ILE A 104 6.72 4.67 10.66
CA ILE A 104 6.70 4.78 9.20
C ILE A 104 7.16 6.17 8.71
N ASP A 105 6.71 7.25 9.37
CA ASP A 105 7.16 8.62 9.07
C ASP A 105 8.65 8.84 9.33
N ASN A 106 9.30 8.05 10.19
CA ASN A 106 10.74 8.18 10.46
C ASN A 106 11.59 7.30 9.55
N ASP A 107 10.98 6.30 8.92
CA ASP A 107 11.68 5.31 8.11
C ASP A 107 11.78 5.72 6.63
N VAL A 108 10.87 6.58 6.16
CA VAL A 108 10.92 7.13 4.80
C VAL A 108 11.96 8.24 4.66
N ALA A 109 12.49 8.41 3.45
CA ALA A 109 13.55 9.36 3.14
C ALA A 109 13.26 10.77 3.71
N PRO A 110 14.26 11.48 4.25
CA PRO A 110 14.04 12.79 4.89
C PRO A 110 13.46 13.85 3.96
N HIS A 111 13.73 13.76 2.66
CA HIS A 111 13.23 14.67 1.61
C HIS A 111 11.85 14.27 1.06
N ALA A 112 11.27 13.16 1.53
CA ALA A 112 9.93 12.72 1.13
C ALA A 112 8.90 13.50 1.96
N ASP A 113 8.60 14.72 1.54
CA ASP A 113 7.51 15.50 2.12
C ASP A 113 6.16 14.88 1.80
N THR A 114 5.20 15.10 2.70
CA THR A 114 3.79 14.80 2.45
C THR A 114 3.08 16.06 1.96
N ILE A 115 1.95 15.89 1.28
CA ILE A 115 1.06 16.99 0.91
C ILE A 115 0.60 17.82 2.14
N PHE A 116 0.57 17.22 3.34
CA PHE A 116 0.23 17.93 4.58
C PHE A 116 1.18 19.09 4.88
N THR A 117 2.46 18.99 4.51
CA THR A 117 3.46 20.06 4.66
C THR A 117 3.16 21.26 3.76
N HIS A 118 2.39 21.08 2.67
CA HIS A 118 2.19 22.09 1.63
C HIS A 118 0.80 22.77 1.65
N SER A 119 -0.21 22.18 2.30
CA SER A 119 -1.61 22.65 2.25
C SER A 119 -1.90 23.88 3.13
N GLY A 120 -1.05 24.15 4.12
CA GLY A 120 -1.23 25.23 5.11
C GLY A 120 -2.37 25.03 6.11
N GLY A 121 -3.02 23.85 6.12
CA GLY A 121 -4.02 23.46 7.11
C GLY A 121 -4.64 22.11 6.74
N ASN A 122 -4.76 21.21 7.72
CA ASN A 122 -5.05 19.81 7.45
C ASN A 122 -6.11 19.18 8.35
N VAL A 123 -6.72 18.10 7.85
CA VAL A 123 -7.38 17.06 8.65
C VAL A 123 -6.84 15.70 8.18
N GLY A 124 -6.25 14.95 9.10
CA GLY A 124 -5.80 13.57 8.86
C GLY A 124 -6.56 12.60 9.74
N SER A 125 -7.28 11.65 9.16
CA SER A 125 -7.97 10.58 9.89
C SER A 125 -7.43 9.22 9.47
N LEU A 126 -6.94 8.45 10.44
CA LEU A 126 -6.32 7.12 10.24
C LEU A 126 -5.24 7.05 9.14
N ALA A 127 -4.68 8.19 8.72
CA ALA A 127 -3.59 8.23 7.74
C ALA A 127 -2.35 7.48 8.26
N CYS A 128 -1.74 6.65 7.40
CA CYS A 128 -0.50 5.95 7.73
C CYS A 128 0.65 6.94 7.96
N PHE A 129 0.76 7.97 7.11
CA PHE A 129 1.76 9.03 7.23
C PHE A 129 1.16 10.26 7.90
N ASN A 130 1.94 10.86 8.80
CA ASN A 130 1.52 11.99 9.62
C ASN A 130 2.58 13.09 9.66
N ARG A 131 3.72 12.92 8.99
CA ARG A 131 4.68 14.00 8.73
C ARG A 131 3.93 15.19 8.13
N GLY A 132 4.13 16.39 8.67
CA GLY A 132 3.41 17.61 8.27
C GLY A 132 2.10 17.90 9.04
N LEU A 133 1.49 16.91 9.72
CA LEU A 133 0.29 17.14 10.54
C LEU A 133 0.62 17.60 11.95
N LEU A 134 -0.03 18.67 12.40
CA LEU A 134 -0.07 19.06 13.81
C LEU A 134 -0.87 18.04 14.64
N PRO A 135 -0.57 17.85 15.94
CA PRO A 135 -1.35 16.95 16.79
C PRO A 135 -2.86 17.25 16.80
N SER A 136 -3.25 18.53 16.70
CA SER A 136 -4.65 18.96 16.63
C SER A 136 -5.35 18.59 15.33
N GLU A 137 -4.60 18.37 14.24
CA GLU A 137 -5.12 18.03 12.91
C GLU A 137 -5.35 16.51 12.75
N ARG A 138 -4.85 15.71 13.70
CA ARG A 138 -4.95 14.24 13.68
C ARG A 138 -6.21 13.77 14.40
N LEU A 139 -7.07 13.09 13.66
CA LEU A 139 -8.24 12.38 14.20
C LEU A 139 -7.86 10.95 14.58
N GLY A 140 -8.50 10.44 15.63
CA GLY A 140 -8.28 9.05 16.06
C GLY A 140 -6.84 8.76 16.47
N ARG A 141 -6.21 9.62 17.29
CA ARG A 141 -4.82 9.41 17.75
C ARG A 141 -4.60 9.69 19.24
N SER A 142 -5.66 9.83 20.03
CA SER A 142 -5.52 9.90 21.49
C SER A 142 -4.98 8.56 22.03
N ALA A 143 -4.30 8.58 23.17
CA ALA A 143 -3.77 7.35 23.78
C ALA A 143 -4.87 6.31 24.03
N GLY A 144 -6.04 6.75 24.50
CA GLY A 144 -7.21 5.88 24.70
C GLY A 144 -7.74 5.30 23.39
N PHE A 145 -7.73 6.07 22.30
CA PHE A 145 -8.13 5.58 20.98
C PHE A 145 -7.13 4.56 20.42
N LEU A 146 -5.82 4.81 20.54
CA LEU A 146 -4.79 3.85 20.11
C LEU A 146 -4.88 2.51 20.86
N LEU A 147 -5.16 2.55 22.17
CA LEU A 147 -5.43 1.35 22.96
C LEU A 147 -6.68 0.61 22.48
N SER A 148 -7.76 1.34 22.18
CA SER A 148 -8.97 0.76 21.60
C SER A 148 -8.67 0.08 20.26
N LEU A 149 -7.95 0.74 19.34
CA LEU A 149 -7.58 0.17 18.05
C LEU A 149 -6.77 -1.11 18.19
N LEU A 150 -5.80 -1.12 19.11
CA LEU A 150 -5.00 -2.32 19.38
C LEU A 150 -5.88 -3.47 19.89
N GLY A 151 -6.81 -3.19 20.82
CA GLY A 151 -7.75 -4.18 21.32
C GLY A 151 -8.69 -4.72 20.23
N THR A 152 -9.21 -3.84 19.36
CA THR A 152 -10.06 -4.19 18.23
C THR A 152 -9.31 -5.04 17.21
N HIS A 153 -8.07 -4.66 16.87
CA HIS A 153 -7.21 -5.42 15.97
C HIS A 153 -6.92 -6.82 16.50
N LEU A 154 -6.55 -6.94 17.78
CA LEU A 154 -6.25 -8.23 18.41
C LEU A 154 -7.45 -9.17 18.48
N ARG A 155 -8.67 -8.62 18.55
CA ARG A 155 -9.92 -9.41 18.62
C ARG A 155 -10.54 -9.70 17.26
N GLY A 156 -10.06 -9.09 16.18
CA GLY A 156 -10.68 -9.20 14.85
C GLY A 156 -12.10 -8.65 14.81
N ASP A 157 -12.43 -7.63 15.62
CA ASP A 157 -13.79 -7.12 15.79
C ASP A 157 -14.16 -6.16 14.64
N VAL A 158 -14.69 -6.72 13.55
CA VAL A 158 -15.11 -5.99 12.34
C VAL A 158 -16.21 -4.97 12.64
N ALA A 159 -17.17 -5.31 13.50
CA ALA A 159 -18.27 -4.41 13.85
C ALA A 159 -17.75 -3.14 14.55
N ARG A 160 -16.78 -3.28 15.46
CA ARG A 160 -16.14 -2.12 16.08
C ARG A 160 -15.31 -1.29 15.10
N TRP A 161 -14.68 -1.90 14.10
CA TRP A 161 -14.02 -1.13 13.02
C TRP A 161 -15.00 -0.26 12.24
N HIS A 162 -16.17 -0.78 11.89
CA HIS A 162 -17.21 0.00 11.20
C HIS A 162 -17.69 1.18 12.06
N GLN A 163 -17.87 0.95 13.35
CA GLN A 163 -18.27 2.00 14.28
C GLN A 163 -17.20 3.10 14.38
N ILE A 164 -15.91 2.72 14.47
CA ILE A 164 -14.79 3.67 14.50
C ILE A 164 -14.73 4.49 13.22
N ASP A 165 -14.89 3.85 12.06
CA ASP A 165 -14.93 4.52 10.77
C ASP A 165 -16.08 5.54 10.71
N GLY A 166 -17.27 5.21 11.23
CA GLY A 166 -18.41 6.13 11.30
C GLY A 166 -18.15 7.31 12.23
N GLU A 167 -17.68 7.04 13.46
CA GLU A 167 -17.33 8.08 14.45
C GLU A 167 -16.30 9.08 13.89
N LEU A 168 -15.29 8.57 13.19
CA LEU A 168 -14.23 9.38 12.59
C LEU A 168 -14.66 10.08 11.31
N GLY A 169 -15.49 9.45 10.47
CA GLY A 169 -16.06 10.06 9.27
C GLY A 169 -16.92 11.28 9.62
N ASP A 170 -17.79 11.12 10.63
CA ASP A 170 -18.61 12.20 11.18
C ASP A 170 -17.76 13.36 11.72
N GLU A 171 -16.72 13.04 12.50
CA GLU A 171 -15.82 14.05 13.04
C GLU A 171 -15.01 14.75 11.95
N ALA A 172 -14.53 14.01 10.95
CA ALA A 172 -13.84 14.57 9.80
C ALA A 172 -14.75 15.53 9.04
N ALA A 173 -15.98 15.12 8.71
CA ALA A 173 -16.95 15.98 8.03
C ALA A 173 -17.23 17.27 8.81
N ARG A 174 -17.43 17.16 10.13
CA ARG A 174 -17.62 18.34 11.01
C ARG A 174 -16.41 19.27 11.01
N ARG A 175 -15.18 18.76 11.10
CA ARG A 175 -13.97 19.60 11.12
C ARG A 175 -13.70 20.26 9.78
N ILE A 176 -13.84 19.51 8.68
CA ILE A 176 -13.67 20.03 7.32
C ILE A 176 -14.65 21.17 7.07
N ALA A 177 -15.91 21.01 7.50
CA ALA A 177 -16.94 22.05 7.44
C ALA A 177 -16.58 23.28 8.29
N ARG A 178 -16.31 23.07 9.59
CA ARG A 178 -16.04 24.15 10.56
C ARG A 178 -14.81 24.98 10.20
N ASP A 179 -13.72 24.30 9.83
CA ASP A 179 -12.41 24.93 9.69
C ASP A 179 -12.11 25.33 8.24
N CYS A 180 -13.00 25.00 7.29
CA CYS A 180 -12.78 25.18 5.85
C CYS A 180 -11.42 24.61 5.41
N THR A 181 -11.17 23.35 5.77
CA THR A 181 -9.86 22.72 5.65
C THR A 181 -9.37 22.69 4.19
N PRO A 182 -8.16 23.21 3.90
CA PRO A 182 -7.57 23.15 2.56
C PRO A 182 -7.32 21.73 2.06
N PHE A 183 -6.79 20.85 2.90
CA PHE A 183 -6.53 19.47 2.56
C PHE A 183 -6.99 18.52 3.66
N ALA A 184 -7.77 17.50 3.29
CA ALA A 184 -8.15 16.44 4.20
C ALA A 184 -7.86 15.07 3.60
N PHE A 185 -7.35 14.16 4.41
CA PHE A 185 -7.15 12.76 4.05
C PHE A 185 -7.72 11.88 5.14
N CYS A 186 -8.77 11.13 4.82
CA CYS A 186 -9.51 10.31 5.78
C CYS A 186 -9.59 8.87 5.27
N ALA A 187 -8.91 7.96 5.96
CA ALA A 187 -8.96 6.54 5.67
C ALA A 187 -10.08 5.84 6.45
N PHE A 188 -10.77 4.93 5.76
CA PHE A 188 -11.81 4.06 6.26
C PHE A 188 -11.30 2.63 6.15
N THR A 189 -11.05 2.00 7.29
CA THR A 189 -10.37 0.70 7.37
C THR A 189 -11.34 -0.48 7.35
N GLY A 190 -12.63 -0.21 7.56
CA GLY A 190 -13.71 -1.18 7.60
C GLY A 190 -13.81 -2.05 6.34
N PRO A 191 -13.71 -1.52 5.10
CA PRO A 191 -13.82 -2.35 3.91
C PRO A 191 -12.73 -3.42 3.82
N ASP A 192 -11.46 -3.06 4.06
CA ASP A 192 -10.32 -3.99 4.14
C ASP A 192 -10.51 -5.04 5.25
N LYS A 193 -10.84 -4.59 6.47
CA LYS A 193 -11.02 -5.49 7.62
C LYS A 193 -12.16 -6.49 7.40
N SER A 194 -13.24 -6.06 6.76
CA SER A 194 -14.38 -6.91 6.39
C SER A 194 -13.99 -7.88 5.29
N SER A 195 -13.25 -7.41 4.28
CA SER A 195 -12.79 -8.24 3.16
C SER A 195 -11.86 -9.35 3.63
N HIS A 196 -10.99 -9.07 4.60
CA HIS A 196 -10.14 -10.06 5.23
C HIS A 196 -10.90 -11.10 6.08
N ALA A 197 -11.97 -10.69 6.77
CA ALA A 197 -12.73 -11.57 7.65
C ALA A 197 -13.72 -12.46 6.89
N ASP A 198 -14.49 -11.86 5.98
CA ASP A 198 -15.67 -12.49 5.38
C ASP A 198 -15.55 -12.68 3.86
N GLY A 199 -14.50 -12.12 3.24
CA GLY A 199 -14.32 -12.06 1.80
C GLY A 199 -14.86 -10.75 1.18
N HIS A 200 -14.26 -10.35 0.06
CA HIS A 200 -14.50 -9.05 -0.58
C HIS A 200 -15.94 -8.81 -1.07
N ASP A 201 -16.72 -9.87 -1.35
CA ASP A 201 -18.12 -9.76 -1.80
C ASP A 201 -19.13 -9.80 -0.64
N ALA A 202 -18.67 -9.90 0.61
CA ALA A 202 -19.54 -10.09 1.75
C ALA A 202 -20.43 -8.86 2.03
N PRO A 203 -21.65 -9.06 2.59
CA PRO A 203 -22.52 -7.96 3.01
C PRO A 203 -21.86 -7.01 4.03
N SER A 204 -20.90 -7.49 4.82
CA SER A 204 -20.12 -6.67 5.75
C SER A 204 -19.24 -5.64 5.01
N VAL A 205 -18.65 -6.00 3.87
CA VAL A 205 -17.91 -5.04 3.02
C VAL A 205 -18.85 -3.97 2.50
N ARG A 206 -20.05 -4.35 2.04
CA ARG A 206 -21.09 -3.39 1.59
C ARG A 206 -21.53 -2.47 2.73
N ALA A 207 -21.64 -2.98 3.95
CA ALA A 207 -21.93 -2.17 5.13
C ALA A 207 -20.82 -1.16 5.44
N ALA A 208 -19.55 -1.55 5.33
CA ALA A 208 -18.44 -0.63 5.50
C ALA A 208 -18.42 0.47 4.43
N LEU A 209 -18.75 0.13 3.17
CA LEU A 209 -18.85 1.11 2.09
C LEU A 209 -19.98 2.13 2.32
N ARG A 210 -21.08 1.75 2.99
CA ARG A 210 -22.13 2.71 3.38
C ARG A 210 -21.61 3.79 4.33
N THR A 211 -20.69 3.48 5.24
CA THR A 211 -20.05 4.49 6.09
C THR A 211 -19.27 5.53 5.28
N VAL A 212 -18.62 5.11 4.19
CA VAL A 212 -17.94 6.03 3.26
C VAL A 212 -18.98 6.88 2.52
N ASP A 213 -20.08 6.28 2.04
CA ASP A 213 -21.18 6.99 1.36
C ASP A 213 -21.85 8.04 2.27
N ASP A 214 -22.10 7.70 3.53
CA ASP A 214 -22.67 8.61 4.53
C ASP A 214 -21.74 9.82 4.77
N THR A 215 -20.43 9.58 4.82
CA THR A 215 -19.45 10.67 4.95
C THR A 215 -19.44 11.57 3.70
N VAL A 216 -19.52 10.98 2.50
CA VAL A 216 -19.66 11.72 1.23
C VAL A 216 -20.92 12.58 1.25
N ALA A 217 -22.05 12.02 1.68
CA ALA A 217 -23.32 12.72 1.79
C ALA A 217 -23.22 13.93 2.73
N ALA A 218 -22.64 13.74 3.92
CA ALA A 218 -22.44 14.78 4.91
C ALA A 218 -21.54 15.92 4.41
N LEU A 219 -20.39 15.58 3.82
CA LEU A 219 -19.45 16.54 3.25
C LEU A 219 -20.07 17.38 2.15
N ARG A 220 -20.76 16.71 1.21
CA ARG A 220 -21.41 17.37 0.10
C ARG A 220 -22.55 18.28 0.56
N ALA A 221 -23.43 17.78 1.42
CA ALA A 221 -24.56 18.57 1.93
C ALA A 221 -24.11 19.82 2.66
N ASP A 222 -23.02 19.74 3.44
CA ASP A 222 -22.42 20.92 4.05
C ASP A 222 -21.80 21.87 3.03
N ALA A 223 -21.03 21.34 2.07
CA ALA A 223 -20.38 22.15 1.06
C ALA A 223 -21.38 22.88 0.14
N GLU A 224 -22.49 22.23 -0.25
CA GLU A 224 -23.58 22.83 -1.01
C GLU A 224 -24.27 23.93 -0.19
N ARG A 225 -24.61 23.65 1.08
CA ARG A 225 -25.23 24.64 2.00
C ARG A 225 -24.35 25.88 2.19
N ALA A 226 -23.03 25.70 2.26
CA ALA A 226 -22.08 26.78 2.44
C ALA A 226 -21.60 27.42 1.12
N GLY A 227 -22.14 27.01 -0.04
CA GLY A 227 -21.81 27.60 -1.35
C GLY A 227 -20.36 27.35 -1.80
N ARG A 228 -19.75 26.24 -1.36
CA ARG A 228 -18.34 25.90 -1.57
C ARG A 228 -18.14 24.56 -2.30
N TRP A 229 -19.22 23.87 -2.68
CA TRP A 229 -19.17 22.61 -3.43
C TRP A 229 -18.42 22.74 -4.77
N ASP A 230 -18.70 23.78 -5.56
CA ASP A 230 -18.05 24.00 -6.87
C ASP A 230 -16.53 24.26 -6.78
N ARG A 231 -15.99 24.35 -5.55
CA ARG A 231 -14.59 24.64 -5.24
C ARG A 231 -13.96 23.56 -4.36
N MET A 232 -14.71 22.51 -4.07
CA MET A 232 -14.24 21.34 -3.35
C MET A 232 -13.96 20.22 -4.35
N HIS A 233 -12.74 19.69 -4.30
CA HIS A 233 -12.40 18.45 -4.96
C HIS A 233 -12.56 17.31 -3.96
N LEU A 234 -13.66 16.56 -4.07
CA LEU A 234 -13.89 15.36 -3.28
C LEU A 234 -13.46 14.12 -4.08
N TRP A 235 -12.49 13.38 -3.56
CA TRP A 235 -11.97 12.16 -4.15
C TRP A 235 -12.29 10.97 -3.26
N ILE A 236 -12.78 9.89 -3.86
CA ILE A 236 -12.91 8.59 -3.20
C ILE A 236 -11.91 7.67 -3.88
N VAL A 237 -10.97 7.15 -3.12
CA VAL A 237 -9.87 6.32 -3.63
C VAL A 237 -9.81 5.01 -2.86
N SER A 238 -9.13 4.02 -3.43
CA SER A 238 -8.69 2.83 -2.71
C SER A 238 -7.19 2.69 -2.87
N ASP A 239 -6.52 2.21 -1.84
CA ASP A 239 -5.08 1.96 -1.86
C ASP A 239 -4.75 0.67 -2.60
N HIS A 240 -5.49 -0.41 -2.35
CA HIS A 240 -5.31 -1.69 -3.05
C HIS A 240 -6.62 -2.47 -3.19
N GLY A 241 -6.56 -3.55 -3.99
CA GLY A 241 -7.67 -4.50 -4.14
C GLY A 241 -7.61 -5.66 -3.15
N HIS A 242 -8.45 -6.66 -3.42
CA HIS A 242 -8.50 -7.94 -2.71
C HIS A 242 -8.66 -9.07 -3.71
N SER A 243 -8.06 -10.22 -3.42
CA SER A 243 -8.30 -11.48 -4.15
C SER A 243 -8.71 -12.58 -3.19
N PRO A 244 -9.59 -13.51 -3.58
CA PRO A 244 -9.85 -14.73 -2.82
C PRO A 244 -8.56 -15.48 -2.53
N VAL A 245 -8.33 -15.82 -1.27
CA VAL A 245 -7.22 -16.68 -0.86
C VAL A 245 -7.77 -18.05 -0.53
N HIS A 246 -7.54 -19.01 -1.42
CA HIS A 246 -8.00 -20.40 -1.25
C HIS A 246 -6.94 -21.31 -0.63
N GLN A 247 -5.68 -20.93 -0.74
CA GLN A 247 -4.52 -21.66 -0.20
C GLN A 247 -3.56 -20.65 0.39
N HIS A 248 -2.95 -21.01 1.52
CA HIS A 248 -1.93 -20.22 2.18
C HIS A 248 -0.72 -21.11 2.44
N GLU A 249 0.46 -20.57 2.15
CA GLU A 249 1.72 -21.25 2.35
C GLU A 249 2.66 -20.37 3.17
N ASP A 250 3.09 -20.87 4.32
CA ASP A 250 4.04 -20.15 5.16
C ASP A 250 5.44 -20.24 4.56
N LEU A 251 5.81 -19.22 3.80
CA LEU A 251 7.11 -19.15 3.13
C LEU A 251 8.29 -19.16 4.12
N ALA A 252 8.10 -18.65 5.35
CA ALA A 252 9.16 -18.69 6.36
C ALA A 252 9.40 -20.13 6.83
N GLN A 253 8.33 -20.90 7.04
CA GLN A 253 8.44 -22.32 7.36
C GLN A 253 9.02 -23.13 6.20
N VAL A 254 8.57 -22.88 4.95
CA VAL A 254 9.11 -23.53 3.75
C VAL A 254 10.62 -23.35 3.64
N VAL A 255 11.12 -22.12 3.81
CA VAL A 255 12.56 -21.84 3.75
C VAL A 255 13.29 -22.48 4.92
N ALA A 256 12.70 -22.50 6.12
CA ALA A 256 13.29 -23.16 7.28
C ALA A 256 13.42 -24.68 7.08
N ASP A 257 12.43 -25.32 6.45
CA ASP A 257 12.43 -26.77 6.14
C ASP A 257 13.53 -27.14 5.14
N TRP A 258 14.04 -26.18 4.36
CA TRP A 258 15.19 -26.39 3.49
C TRP A 258 16.54 -26.32 4.22
N GLY A 259 16.55 -25.95 5.51
CA GLY A 259 17.73 -25.93 6.38
C GLY A 259 18.25 -24.56 6.85
N PRO A 260 18.12 -23.45 6.11
CA PRO A 260 18.56 -22.13 6.56
C PRO A 260 17.87 -21.66 7.86
N ARG A 261 18.61 -20.93 8.71
CA ARG A 261 18.01 -20.25 9.87
C ARG A 261 17.26 -19.01 9.40
N VAL A 262 15.96 -19.01 9.60
CA VAL A 262 15.06 -17.96 9.12
C VAL A 262 14.81 -16.89 10.19
N LEU A 263 14.87 -15.62 9.78
CA LEU A 263 14.32 -14.48 10.50
C LEU A 263 13.00 -14.06 9.84
N ALA A 264 11.88 -14.11 10.57
CA ALA A 264 10.58 -13.68 10.08
C ALA A 264 9.73 -13.09 11.21
N HIS A 265 8.72 -12.29 10.87
CA HIS A 265 7.74 -11.81 11.85
C HIS A 265 6.72 -12.91 12.21
N PRO A 266 6.21 -12.95 13.47
CA PRO A 266 6.48 -12.00 14.56
C PRO A 266 7.79 -12.28 15.33
N TRP A 267 8.43 -13.42 15.09
CA TRP A 267 9.60 -13.90 15.83
C TRP A 267 10.92 -13.39 15.25
N VAL A 268 11.17 -12.09 15.38
CA VAL A 268 12.37 -11.43 14.87
C VAL A 268 13.57 -11.49 15.84
N TYR A 269 13.50 -12.34 16.85
CA TYR A 269 14.53 -12.50 17.89
C TYR A 269 15.29 -13.80 17.65
N GLY A 270 16.37 -13.75 16.87
CA GLY A 270 17.14 -14.93 16.47
C GLY A 270 18.64 -14.63 16.30
N ARG A 271 19.50 -15.55 16.75
CA ARG A 271 20.96 -15.38 16.64
C ARG A 271 21.44 -15.79 15.24
N ARG A 272 22.06 -14.84 14.52
CA ARG A 272 22.74 -15.04 13.22
C ARG A 272 21.82 -15.73 12.19
N PRO A 273 20.72 -15.12 11.74
CA PRO A 273 19.93 -15.72 10.66
C PRO A 273 20.76 -15.86 9.39
N ASP A 274 20.44 -16.84 8.57
CA ASP A 274 21.02 -17.05 7.24
C ASP A 274 20.17 -16.32 6.17
N VAL A 275 18.84 -16.35 6.36
CA VAL A 275 17.84 -15.72 5.50
C VAL A 275 16.84 -14.94 6.34
N ALA A 276 16.42 -13.77 5.87
CA ALA A 276 15.25 -13.07 6.39
C ALA A 276 14.12 -13.14 5.39
N VAL A 277 12.95 -13.62 5.82
CA VAL A 277 11.72 -13.73 5.03
C VAL A 277 10.77 -12.64 5.50
N MET A 278 10.54 -11.65 4.64
CA MET A 278 9.78 -10.44 4.96
C MET A 278 8.52 -10.39 4.10
N VAL A 279 7.46 -11.03 4.59
CA VAL A 279 6.16 -11.14 3.93
C VAL A 279 5.39 -9.82 4.00
N SER A 280 4.93 -9.33 2.86
CA SER A 280 4.11 -8.13 2.71
C SER A 280 2.75 -8.49 2.12
N GLY A 281 1.72 -8.48 2.95
CA GLY A 281 0.40 -8.97 2.57
C GLY A 281 0.41 -10.49 2.37
N ASN A 282 -0.41 -10.99 1.43
CA ASN A 282 -0.54 -12.42 1.15
C ASN A 282 0.12 -12.85 -0.18
N ALA A 283 0.55 -11.90 -1.02
CA ALA A 283 0.98 -12.16 -2.40
C ALA A 283 2.44 -11.78 -2.68
N MET A 284 3.18 -11.28 -1.70
CA MET A 284 4.54 -10.79 -1.90
C MET A 284 5.41 -11.04 -0.67
N ALA A 285 6.65 -11.48 -0.89
CA ALA A 285 7.66 -11.56 0.15
C ALA A 285 9.04 -11.19 -0.39
N HIS A 286 9.80 -10.44 0.42
CA HIS A 286 11.22 -10.22 0.19
C HIS A 286 12.04 -11.28 0.93
N LEU A 287 12.99 -11.90 0.23
CA LEU A 287 13.96 -12.82 0.82
C LEU A 287 15.36 -12.17 0.81
N TYR A 288 15.90 -11.94 2.00
CA TYR A 288 17.25 -11.40 2.17
C TYR A 288 18.19 -12.54 2.56
N VAL A 289 19.07 -12.95 1.65
CA VAL A 289 19.98 -14.09 1.86
C VAL A 289 21.40 -13.68 2.26
N GLY A 290 22.23 -14.64 2.67
CA GLY A 290 23.63 -14.37 3.04
C GLY A 290 23.77 -13.45 4.26
N LEU A 291 22.89 -13.60 5.25
CA LEU A 291 22.89 -12.75 6.45
C LEU A 291 23.91 -13.17 7.50
N ALA A 292 24.38 -14.42 7.45
CA ALA A 292 25.33 -14.99 8.41
C ALA A 292 26.66 -14.23 8.44
N ASP A 293 27.16 -13.85 7.26
CA ASP A 293 28.44 -13.14 7.08
C ASP A 293 28.33 -11.64 7.33
N ARG A 294 27.10 -11.17 7.64
CA ARG A 294 26.75 -9.77 7.92
C ARG A 294 27.26 -8.73 6.90
N PRO A 295 27.22 -9.00 5.57
CA PRO A 295 27.50 -7.95 4.61
C PRO A 295 26.42 -6.86 4.75
N ARG A 296 26.87 -5.60 4.95
CA ARG A 296 25.98 -4.43 5.00
C ARG A 296 25.59 -3.93 3.61
N ALA A 297 26.42 -4.22 2.61
CA ALA A 297 26.12 -3.90 1.22
C ALA A 297 25.10 -4.88 0.62
N ARG A 298 24.22 -4.36 -0.24
CA ARG A 298 23.35 -5.16 -1.09
C ARG A 298 24.22 -5.80 -2.18
N LEU A 299 24.13 -7.13 -2.31
CA LEU A 299 24.76 -7.86 -3.40
C LEU A 299 23.74 -8.08 -4.52
N GLY A 300 24.19 -7.91 -5.75
CA GLY A 300 23.44 -8.27 -6.94
C GLY A 300 23.33 -9.78 -7.12
N TRP A 301 22.31 -10.23 -7.85
CA TRP A 301 22.05 -11.64 -8.11
C TRP A 301 23.28 -12.41 -8.63
N PRO A 302 24.08 -11.90 -9.59
CA PRO A 302 25.28 -12.61 -10.07
C PRO A 302 26.28 -12.99 -8.97
N ALA A 303 26.39 -12.16 -7.91
CA ALA A 303 27.27 -12.44 -6.77
C ALA A 303 26.67 -13.45 -5.78
N LEU A 304 25.36 -13.69 -5.85
CA LEU A 304 24.62 -14.63 -4.98
C LEU A 304 24.40 -15.99 -5.64
N THR A 305 24.41 -16.06 -6.98
CA THR A 305 24.07 -17.26 -7.75
C THR A 305 24.84 -18.50 -7.30
N ALA A 306 26.15 -18.39 -7.09
CA ALA A 306 27.00 -19.52 -6.70
C ALA A 306 26.54 -20.23 -5.41
N THR A 307 25.91 -19.50 -4.49
CA THR A 307 25.49 -20.03 -3.18
C THR A 307 23.97 -20.26 -3.11
N TRP A 308 23.18 -19.44 -3.81
CA TRP A 308 21.73 -19.35 -3.60
C TRP A 308 20.88 -19.75 -4.81
N GLN A 309 21.49 -20.16 -5.93
CA GLN A 309 20.75 -20.63 -7.12
C GLN A 309 19.74 -21.73 -6.77
N TRP A 310 20.14 -22.71 -5.95
CA TRP A 310 19.27 -23.81 -5.54
C TRP A 310 17.97 -23.34 -4.85
N MET A 311 18.03 -22.23 -4.09
CA MET A 311 16.87 -21.69 -3.40
C MET A 311 15.95 -20.98 -4.39
N ALA A 312 16.51 -20.23 -5.34
CA ALA A 312 15.74 -19.59 -6.41
C ALA A 312 15.00 -20.61 -7.26
N GLU A 313 15.65 -21.72 -7.65
CA GLU A 313 15.03 -22.83 -8.39
C GLU A 313 13.90 -23.47 -7.59
N ARG A 314 14.15 -23.82 -6.32
CA ARG A 314 13.11 -24.41 -5.46
C ARG A 314 11.94 -23.49 -5.18
N LEU A 315 12.15 -22.18 -5.15
CA LEU A 315 11.07 -21.19 -5.05
C LEU A 315 10.26 -21.13 -6.35
N LEU A 316 10.93 -21.10 -7.50
CA LEU A 316 10.27 -21.03 -8.81
C LEU A 316 9.39 -22.25 -9.09
N ASP A 317 9.80 -23.43 -8.61
CA ASP A 317 9.04 -24.68 -8.73
C ASP A 317 7.76 -24.70 -7.90
N ARG A 318 7.58 -23.79 -6.92
CA ARG A 318 6.43 -23.82 -6.03
C ARG A 318 5.18 -23.31 -6.73
N PRO A 319 4.03 -24.02 -6.65
CA PRO A 319 2.75 -23.53 -7.17
C PRO A 319 2.35 -22.14 -6.70
N SER A 320 2.72 -21.78 -5.47
CA SER A 320 2.47 -20.48 -4.82
C SER A 320 3.33 -19.32 -5.35
N VAL A 321 4.38 -19.60 -6.15
CA VAL A 321 5.24 -18.58 -6.74
C VAL A 321 4.91 -18.44 -8.22
N ASP A 322 4.37 -17.28 -8.55
CA ASP A 322 4.03 -16.91 -9.93
C ASP A 322 5.20 -16.20 -10.63
N LEU A 323 5.78 -15.19 -9.96
CA LEU A 323 6.89 -14.38 -10.46
C LEU A 323 8.02 -14.31 -9.42
N LEU A 324 9.25 -14.62 -9.84
CA LEU A 324 10.46 -14.46 -9.04
C LEU A 324 11.30 -13.29 -9.55
N LEU A 325 11.67 -12.38 -8.66
CA LEU A 325 12.43 -11.17 -8.95
C LEU A 325 13.84 -11.29 -8.35
N LEU A 326 14.86 -11.15 -9.19
CA LEU A 326 16.27 -11.33 -8.84
C LEU A 326 17.06 -10.07 -9.23
N PRO A 327 17.21 -9.10 -8.31
CA PRO A 327 17.87 -7.84 -8.61
C PRO A 327 19.34 -8.04 -8.99
N ILE A 328 19.73 -7.58 -10.18
CA ILE A 328 21.11 -7.70 -10.70
C ILE A 328 21.97 -6.56 -10.16
N ASP A 329 21.45 -5.34 -10.19
CA ASP A 329 22.10 -4.12 -9.74
C ASP A 329 21.04 -3.06 -9.36
N ALA A 330 21.40 -1.77 -9.34
CA ALA A 330 20.48 -0.68 -9.01
C ALA A 330 19.50 -0.32 -10.14
N GLN A 331 19.77 -0.79 -11.36
CA GLN A 331 19.05 -0.43 -12.59
C GLN A 331 18.46 -1.65 -13.29
N GLY A 332 18.77 -2.88 -12.87
CA GLY A 332 18.35 -4.09 -13.55
C GLY A 332 17.85 -5.18 -12.60
N CYS A 333 16.81 -5.87 -13.04
CA CYS A 333 16.24 -7.03 -12.38
C CYS A 333 16.08 -8.16 -13.39
N GLU A 334 16.49 -9.37 -13.02
CA GLU A 334 16.12 -10.57 -13.74
C GLU A 334 14.79 -11.07 -13.18
N ILE A 335 13.84 -11.37 -14.07
CA ILE A 335 12.54 -11.89 -13.68
C ILE A 335 12.35 -13.28 -14.27
N ARG A 336 11.79 -14.18 -13.48
CA ARG A 336 11.56 -15.58 -13.85
C ARG A 336 10.14 -15.98 -13.53
N THR A 337 9.56 -16.82 -14.38
CA THR A 337 8.32 -17.56 -14.09
C THR A 337 8.61 -19.04 -14.30
N ARG A 338 7.79 -19.90 -13.69
CA ARG A 338 7.95 -21.36 -13.84
C ARG A 338 7.76 -21.84 -15.27
N THR A 339 6.89 -21.18 -16.04
CA THR A 339 6.40 -21.68 -17.33
C THR A 339 6.67 -20.75 -18.51
N ARG A 340 6.91 -19.45 -18.28
CA ARG A 340 7.15 -18.46 -19.34
C ARG A 340 8.61 -18.01 -19.42
N GLY A 341 9.53 -18.70 -18.77
CA GLY A 341 10.98 -18.47 -18.88
C GLY A 341 11.47 -17.27 -18.07
N THR A 342 12.48 -16.60 -18.62
CA THR A 342 13.31 -15.56 -17.99
C THR A 342 13.41 -14.34 -18.89
N ALA A 343 13.38 -13.16 -18.28
CA ALA A 343 13.64 -11.90 -18.95
C ALA A 343 14.39 -10.92 -18.03
N ARG A 344 14.91 -9.85 -18.62
CA ARG A 344 15.53 -8.73 -17.88
C ARG A 344 14.67 -7.48 -17.99
N VAL A 345 14.36 -6.87 -16.85
CA VAL A 345 13.83 -5.51 -16.76
C VAL A 345 15.00 -4.58 -16.44
N SER A 346 15.03 -3.40 -17.06
CA SER A 346 16.01 -2.36 -16.74
C SER A 346 15.43 -0.95 -16.78
N ALA A 347 15.85 -0.12 -15.83
CA ALA A 347 15.47 1.28 -15.71
C ALA A 347 16.70 2.20 -15.69
N ALA A 348 16.78 3.13 -16.64
CA ALA A 348 17.85 4.12 -16.70
C ALA A 348 17.31 5.47 -17.20
N ASN A 349 17.62 6.56 -16.49
CA ASN A 349 17.23 7.92 -16.87
C ASN A 349 15.71 8.09 -17.13
N GLY A 350 14.87 7.43 -16.32
CA GLY A 350 13.41 7.46 -16.48
C GLY A 350 12.88 6.71 -17.70
N ARG A 351 13.72 5.85 -18.30
CA ARG A 351 13.35 4.96 -19.40
C ARG A 351 13.41 3.51 -18.96
N TYR A 352 12.43 2.73 -19.41
CA TYR A 352 12.22 1.34 -19.02
C TYR A 352 12.37 0.43 -20.24
N SER A 353 13.07 -0.69 -20.07
CA SER A 353 13.26 -1.69 -21.13
C SER A 353 13.01 -3.09 -20.58
N TYR A 354 12.54 -3.97 -21.45
CA TYR A 354 12.21 -5.35 -21.16
C TYR A 354 12.76 -6.25 -22.25
N HIS A 355 13.67 -7.15 -21.88
CA HIS A 355 14.37 -8.03 -22.81
C HIS A 355 14.15 -9.50 -22.43
N PRO A 356 13.27 -10.23 -23.14
CA PRO A 356 13.16 -11.68 -23.08
C PRO A 356 14.53 -12.38 -23.26
N ILE A 357 14.84 -13.39 -22.43
CA ILE A 357 16.10 -14.15 -22.54
C ILE A 357 15.82 -15.53 -23.15
N ASP A 358 15.00 -16.32 -22.47
CA ASP A 358 14.55 -17.65 -22.92
C ASP A 358 13.02 -17.79 -22.86
N GLY A 359 12.31 -16.70 -22.55
CA GLY A 359 10.86 -16.60 -22.59
C GLY A 359 10.37 -15.21 -22.25
N ASP A 360 9.05 -15.04 -22.16
CA ASP A 360 8.35 -13.79 -21.89
C ASP A 360 7.51 -13.88 -20.59
N PRO A 361 8.16 -13.76 -19.41
CA PRO A 361 7.50 -13.69 -18.12
C PRO A 361 6.32 -12.73 -17.99
N LEU A 362 6.33 -11.58 -18.66
CA LEU A 362 5.26 -10.58 -18.52
C LEU A 362 4.20 -10.70 -19.62
N GLY A 363 4.50 -11.40 -20.72
CA GLY A 363 3.60 -11.57 -21.86
C GLY A 363 3.45 -10.30 -22.70
N ILE A 364 4.45 -9.42 -22.69
CA ILE A 364 4.38 -8.09 -23.34
C ILE A 364 5.32 -7.94 -24.54
N GLY A 365 6.08 -8.98 -24.90
CA GLY A 365 7.11 -8.92 -25.93
C GLY A 365 8.26 -7.98 -25.59
N GLU A 366 9.32 -7.96 -26.41
CA GLU A 366 10.47 -7.09 -26.17
C GLU A 366 10.08 -5.60 -26.23
N GLN A 367 10.58 -4.81 -25.26
CA GLN A 367 10.32 -3.37 -25.14
C GLN A 367 11.62 -2.58 -24.95
N HIS A 368 11.73 -1.41 -25.57
CA HIS A 368 12.94 -0.60 -25.56
C HIS A 368 12.67 0.84 -25.17
N ALA A 369 13.33 1.30 -24.10
CA ALA A 369 13.39 2.69 -23.67
C ALA A 369 12.04 3.44 -23.63
N LEU A 370 11.00 2.76 -23.14
CA LEU A 370 9.68 3.34 -22.91
C LEU A 370 9.77 4.42 -21.83
N ASP A 371 8.98 5.49 -21.93
CA ASP A 371 8.72 6.32 -20.74
C ASP A 371 7.71 5.64 -19.82
N ALA A 372 7.38 6.28 -18.70
CA ALA A 372 6.48 5.71 -17.71
C ALA A 372 5.05 5.50 -18.24
N GLN A 373 4.56 6.36 -19.13
CA GLN A 373 3.20 6.22 -19.68
C GLN A 373 3.16 5.06 -20.67
N ASP A 374 4.10 5.02 -21.61
CA ASP A 374 4.20 3.92 -22.58
C ASP A 374 4.41 2.57 -21.86
N ALA A 375 5.22 2.56 -20.80
CA ALA A 375 5.47 1.37 -19.98
C ALA A 375 4.19 0.89 -19.25
N TRP A 376 3.37 1.82 -18.76
CA TRP A 376 2.07 1.48 -18.19
C TRP A 376 1.11 0.98 -19.28
N ASP A 377 1.03 1.64 -20.43
CA ASP A 377 0.12 1.27 -21.52
C ASP A 377 0.35 -0.18 -21.97
N VAL A 378 1.61 -0.59 -22.18
CA VAL A 378 1.94 -1.96 -22.62
C VAL A 378 1.74 -3.03 -21.55
N THR A 379 1.73 -2.65 -20.26
CA THR A 379 1.54 -3.60 -19.15
C THR A 379 0.13 -3.60 -18.58
N SER A 380 -0.67 -2.55 -18.83
CA SER A 380 -1.96 -2.30 -18.18
C SER A 380 -2.98 -3.43 -18.34
N SER A 381 -2.95 -4.14 -19.48
CA SER A 381 -3.83 -5.28 -19.77
C SER A 381 -3.18 -6.65 -19.49
N SER A 382 -1.95 -6.69 -18.99
CA SER A 382 -1.27 -7.93 -18.61
C SER A 382 -1.66 -8.36 -17.19
N ASP A 383 -1.23 -9.55 -16.78
CA ASP A 383 -1.34 -10.01 -15.39
C ASP A 383 -0.46 -9.21 -14.41
N TYR A 384 0.45 -8.37 -14.92
CA TYR A 384 1.38 -7.56 -14.15
C TYR A 384 1.32 -6.07 -14.55
N PRO A 385 0.20 -5.39 -14.29
CA PRO A 385 0.05 -3.99 -14.64
C PRO A 385 1.13 -3.13 -13.97
N ASP A 386 1.71 -2.21 -14.76
CA ASP A 386 2.76 -1.27 -14.35
C ASP A 386 4.10 -1.91 -13.90
N ALA A 387 4.32 -3.20 -14.22
CA ALA A 387 5.49 -3.94 -13.74
C ALA A 387 6.82 -3.31 -14.16
N LEU A 388 6.93 -2.72 -15.35
CA LEU A 388 8.19 -2.14 -15.81
C LEU A 388 8.65 -0.94 -14.98
N VAL A 389 7.71 -0.16 -14.43
CA VAL A 389 8.00 1.04 -13.63
C VAL A 389 8.30 0.66 -12.18
N GLN A 390 7.64 -0.38 -11.67
CA GLN A 390 7.62 -0.71 -10.26
C GLN A 390 8.62 -1.82 -9.84
N LEU A 391 9.13 -2.62 -10.79
CA LEU A 391 10.19 -3.60 -10.60
C LEU A 391 11.58 -2.98 -10.73
#